data_AF-A0ABD1J724-F1
#
_entry.id   AF-A0ABD1J724-F1
#
_cell.length_a   1.000
_cell.length_b   1.000
_cell.length_c   1.000
_cell.angle_alpha   90.00
_cell.angle_beta   90.00
_cell.angle_gamma   90.00
#
_symmetry.space_group_name_H-M   'P 1'
#
loop_
_entity.id
_entity.type
_entity.pdbx_description
1 polymer ?
#
loop_
_entity_poly.entity_id
_entity_poly.type
_entity_poly.pdbx_seq_one_letter_code
_entity_poly.pdbx_strand_id
1 'polypeptide(L)'
;MYYRMAELLSQKRGILDILYVYLTVSVAYSYNIDLQHPILFRGTNGTFFGYSVLEHFHDNTRWVLVGAPRANSSFSSSVHSPGALFKCRVHSNPERRCTEMDLGRGNKRRDSCGKTCQGDRDNEWMGVSLARQNRPDGKVLACAHRWKNVYYESEHILPHGYCSIINSTLQGRTQPLIPCYEDYKKTYGEEHGSCQAGITGVFAEELVVMGAPGSYYWTGTVKVFNMSSNMLYNLNKDDVTSQRYSYLGYAVTAGHFSSPSSIDVAAGVPRDDGHGKVYIFRIEGSSLVKIFQASGKMMGSYYGSSLCAVDLNGDGLSDLLVGAPMHSQQRDEGQVTVYLSHGNGVMEETVVLNGKNAYNAHFGECISAIGDIDDDGYQDVAIGAPKEDDYGGAVYIYHGDASGITSKYSMRLSGQSIDPGLRMFGQSISGNVDMDGNGYTDVTIGAFMADSVVLLRTRPVITVEVSIFLPASINITVPQCHEGPQHHNCFNVIACLRFRGKQVPGQIELLYNLTADVDKRQKGQPSRVYLTHNREQTTVVTQTLHLDINRQICHKYTAHVRASVTRCAGQARHLVQPHAEIRRVLDSNRAPPLKSDTQNRGFCAAWSQSPPEGGLQRLEEGKLFAKRPKQT
;
A
#
# COMPACT_ATOMS: atom_id res chain seq x y z
N MET A 1 -66.14 -34.63 -25.22
CA MET A 1 -67.39 -34.41 -24.46
C MET A 1 -67.05 -33.50 -23.30
N TYR A 2 -67.29 -32.21 -23.46
CA TYR A 2 -68.36 -31.43 -22.79
C TYR A 2 -68.07 -31.19 -21.29
N TYR A 3 -68.19 -30.01 -20.69
CA TYR A 3 -68.31 -28.59 -21.08
C TYR A 3 -68.60 -27.88 -19.74
N ARG A 4 -67.99 -26.71 -19.50
CA ARG A 4 -68.56 -25.47 -18.91
C ARG A 4 -67.43 -24.69 -18.23
N MET A 5 -66.95 -23.60 -18.85
CA MET A 5 -67.55 -22.24 -18.89
C MET A 5 -67.65 -21.63 -17.50
N ALA A 6 -67.32 -20.37 -17.23
CA ALA A 6 -66.74 -19.22 -17.92
C ALA A 6 -66.50 -18.21 -16.74
N GLU A 7 -65.58 -17.26 -16.73
CA GLU A 7 -65.72 -15.94 -17.34
C GLU A 7 -64.50 -15.07 -16.94
N LEU A 8 -63.90 -14.44 -17.96
CA LEU A 8 -63.54 -13.02 -18.04
C LEU A 8 -62.86 -12.32 -16.83
N LEU A 9 -61.61 -11.88 -17.03
CA LEU A 9 -61.22 -10.45 -17.18
C LEU A 9 -59.68 -10.26 -17.15
N SER A 10 -59.17 -9.77 -18.28
CA SER A 10 -58.20 -8.65 -18.39
C SER A 10 -57.19 -8.43 -17.25
N GLN A 11 -55.90 -8.70 -17.50
CA GLN A 11 -54.87 -7.64 -17.60
C GLN A 11 -53.48 -8.20 -17.90
N LYS A 12 -52.81 -7.57 -18.86
CA LYS A 12 -51.41 -7.75 -19.24
C LYS A 12 -50.50 -7.62 -18.00
N ARG A 13 -49.66 -8.62 -17.73
CA ARG A 13 -48.42 -8.46 -16.98
C ARG A 13 -47.25 -8.81 -17.89
N GLY A 14 -46.46 -7.79 -18.22
CA GLY A 14 -45.17 -7.94 -18.88
C GLY A 14 -44.23 -8.74 -17.99
N ILE A 15 -43.57 -9.72 -18.59
CA ILE A 15 -42.49 -10.48 -17.97
C ILE A 15 -41.24 -9.62 -18.09
N LEU A 16 -40.76 -9.15 -16.94
CA LEU A 16 -39.50 -8.44 -16.78
C LEU A 16 -38.39 -9.51 -16.68
N ASP A 17 -37.80 -9.90 -17.80
CA ASP A 17 -36.59 -10.72 -17.79
C ASP A 17 -35.39 -9.83 -17.40
N ILE A 18 -35.07 -9.83 -16.10
CA ILE A 18 -33.84 -9.23 -15.58
C ILE A 18 -32.69 -10.20 -15.89
N LEU A 19 -32.05 -9.98 -17.04
CA LEU A 19 -30.81 -10.62 -17.41
C LEU A 19 -29.66 -9.94 -16.64
N TYR A 20 -29.23 -10.57 -15.53
CA TYR A 20 -27.98 -10.21 -14.85
C TYR A 20 -26.81 -10.56 -15.77
N VAL A 21 -26.27 -9.55 -16.47
CA VAL A 21 -25.01 -9.67 -17.19
C VAL A 21 -23.88 -9.55 -16.17
N TYR A 22 -23.24 -10.68 -15.86
CA TYR A 22 -21.97 -10.70 -15.14
C TYR A 22 -20.91 -9.96 -15.97
N LEU A 23 -20.63 -8.70 -15.60
CA LEU A 23 -19.49 -7.95 -16.10
C LEU A 23 -18.23 -8.51 -15.44
N THR A 24 -17.62 -9.52 -16.06
CA THR A 24 -16.31 -9.98 -15.63
C THR A 24 -15.29 -8.92 -16.06
N VAL A 25 -14.77 -8.13 -15.12
CA VAL A 25 -13.64 -7.22 -15.34
C VAL A 25 -12.37 -8.01 -15.06
N SER A 26 -11.67 -8.44 -16.11
CA SER A 26 -10.30 -8.96 -15.98
C SER A 26 -9.36 -7.77 -16.18
N VAL A 27 -8.87 -7.22 -15.08
CA VAL A 27 -7.79 -6.23 -15.08
C VAL A 27 -6.50 -7.02 -15.34
N ALA A 28 -5.72 -6.64 -16.36
CA ALA A 28 -4.41 -7.23 -16.58
C ALA A 28 -3.49 -6.81 -15.42
N TYR A 29 -3.11 -7.79 -14.60
CA TYR A 29 -2.29 -7.63 -13.40
C TYR A 29 -0.81 -7.57 -13.77
N SER A 30 -0.25 -6.37 -13.80
CA SER A 30 1.18 -6.12 -13.64
C SER A 30 1.35 -4.61 -13.43
N TYR A 31 1.05 -4.14 -12.23
CA TYR A 31 1.45 -2.83 -11.70
C TYR A 31 2.99 -2.78 -11.58
N ASN A 32 3.52 -1.58 -11.38
CA ASN A 32 4.94 -1.24 -11.43
C ASN A 32 5.94 -2.09 -10.61
N ILE A 33 5.56 -2.86 -9.58
CA ILE A 33 6.51 -3.71 -8.82
C ILE A 33 7.05 -4.88 -9.68
N ASP A 34 8.37 -5.06 -9.72
CA ASP A 34 9.07 -6.13 -10.44
C ASP A 34 9.17 -7.43 -9.62
N LEU A 35 8.38 -8.42 -10.02
CA LEU A 35 8.37 -9.76 -9.44
C LEU A 35 9.41 -10.71 -10.05
N GLN A 36 10.02 -10.36 -11.19
CA GLN A 36 10.94 -11.26 -11.90
C GLN A 36 12.36 -11.17 -11.34
N HIS A 37 12.73 -10.04 -10.73
CA HIS A 37 14.07 -9.82 -10.18
C HIS A 37 14.06 -9.41 -8.70
N PRO A 38 13.47 -10.24 -7.81
CA PRO A 38 13.48 -10.00 -6.37
C PRO A 38 14.89 -10.13 -5.79
N ILE A 39 15.21 -9.32 -4.78
CA ILE A 39 16.43 -9.46 -4.00
C ILE A 39 16.07 -10.18 -2.69
N LEU A 40 16.50 -11.43 -2.56
CA LEU A 40 16.25 -12.26 -1.39
C LEU A 40 17.47 -12.28 -0.46
N PHE A 41 17.29 -11.81 0.77
CA PHE A 41 18.24 -11.92 1.86
C PHE A 41 17.84 -13.07 2.79
N ARG A 42 18.77 -13.96 3.12
CA ARG A 42 18.54 -15.11 4.01
C ARG A 42 19.36 -14.95 5.29
N GLY A 43 18.69 -15.13 6.42
CA GLY A 43 19.27 -15.16 7.75
C GLY A 43 19.64 -16.56 8.20
N THR A 44 19.94 -16.69 9.49
CA THR A 44 20.23 -17.99 10.12
C THR A 44 18.92 -18.66 10.55
N ASN A 45 18.80 -19.97 10.37
CA ASN A 45 17.58 -20.70 10.69
C ASN A 45 17.19 -20.59 12.17
N GLY A 46 15.90 -20.40 12.44
CA GLY A 46 15.30 -20.36 13.77
C GLY A 46 15.52 -19.06 14.54
N THR A 47 16.03 -18.01 13.88
CA THR A 47 16.32 -16.71 14.51
C THR A 47 15.17 -15.71 14.40
N PHE A 48 14.17 -16.03 13.59
CA PHE A 48 13.08 -15.15 13.17
C PHE A 48 13.60 -13.94 12.40
N PHE A 49 14.62 -14.16 11.56
CA PHE A 49 15.14 -13.11 10.68
C PHE A 49 14.06 -12.65 9.71
N GLY A 50 13.68 -11.38 9.78
CA GLY A 50 12.56 -10.81 9.01
C GLY A 50 11.27 -10.65 9.82
N TYR A 51 11.34 -10.79 11.15
CA TYR A 51 10.20 -10.48 12.02
C TYR A 51 9.80 -9.01 11.93
N SER A 52 10.79 -8.13 11.89
CA SER A 52 10.64 -6.72 11.51
C SER A 52 11.64 -6.39 10.39
N VAL A 53 11.22 -5.52 9.48
CA VAL A 53 12.05 -5.04 8.36
C VAL A 53 11.92 -3.53 8.27
N LEU A 54 13.00 -2.87 7.86
CA LEU A 54 13.03 -1.42 7.72
C LEU A 54 13.98 -1.02 6.60
N GLU A 55 13.48 -0.22 5.66
CA GLU A 55 14.28 0.42 4.63
C GLU A 55 14.98 1.64 5.22
N HIS A 56 16.28 1.72 5.03
CA HIS A 56 17.10 2.81 5.54
C HIS A 56 18.06 3.32 4.48
N PHE A 57 18.29 4.62 4.51
CA PHE A 57 19.31 5.25 3.72
C PHE A 57 20.06 6.29 4.54
N HIS A 58 21.32 6.43 4.20
CA HIS A 58 22.17 7.51 4.66
C HIS A 58 23.16 7.81 3.54
N ASP A 59 23.26 9.08 3.17
CA ASP A 59 23.91 9.54 1.95
C ASP A 59 23.39 8.75 0.72
N ASN A 60 24.31 8.20 -0.06
CA ASN A 60 24.01 7.35 -1.22
C ASN A 60 23.97 5.85 -0.89
N THR A 61 24.06 5.47 0.39
CA THR A 61 24.00 4.05 0.77
C THR A 61 22.58 3.65 1.14
N ARG A 62 22.13 2.50 0.62
CA ARG A 62 20.83 1.88 0.91
C ARG A 62 21.02 0.59 1.69
N TRP A 63 20.26 0.45 2.77
CA TRP A 63 20.33 -0.66 3.72
C TRP A 63 18.93 -1.19 3.99
N VAL A 64 18.77 -2.50 3.90
CA VAL A 64 17.66 -3.20 4.53
C VAL A 64 18.10 -3.58 5.94
N LEU A 65 17.40 -3.05 6.94
CA LEU A 65 17.58 -3.44 8.34
C LEU A 65 16.58 -4.54 8.68
N VAL A 66 17.05 -5.55 9.41
CA VAL A 66 16.27 -6.75 9.71
C VAL A 66 16.38 -7.08 11.19
N GLY A 67 15.23 -7.19 11.84
CA GLY A 67 15.13 -7.72 13.19
C GLY A 67 15.06 -9.25 13.19
N ALA A 68 15.82 -9.87 14.09
CA ALA A 68 15.80 -11.30 14.35
C ALA A 68 15.69 -11.53 15.88
N PRO A 69 14.48 -11.46 16.46
CA PRO A 69 14.27 -11.43 17.91
C PRO A 69 14.73 -12.68 18.67
N ARG A 70 15.00 -13.79 17.97
CA ARG A 70 15.50 -15.04 18.55
C ARG A 70 16.94 -15.36 18.15
N ALA A 71 17.63 -14.44 17.49
CA ALA A 71 19.04 -14.60 17.17
C ALA A 71 19.90 -14.62 18.44
N ASN A 72 20.93 -15.46 18.42
CA ASN A 72 22.10 -15.26 19.28
C ASN A 72 22.94 -14.13 18.69
N SER A 73 23.54 -13.31 19.55
CA SER A 73 24.35 -12.16 19.14
C SER A 73 25.83 -12.49 19.28
N SER A 74 26.62 -12.18 18.25
CA SER A 74 28.09 -12.30 18.31
C SER A 74 28.73 -11.25 19.23
N PHE A 75 28.07 -10.10 19.42
CA PHE A 75 28.50 -9.03 20.33
C PHE A 75 28.09 -9.27 21.80
N SER A 76 27.24 -10.26 22.05
CA SER A 76 26.72 -10.60 23.37
C SER A 76 26.66 -12.12 23.58
N SER A 77 27.78 -12.80 23.33
CA SER A 77 27.91 -14.27 23.40
C SER A 77 27.56 -14.88 24.76
N SER A 78 27.61 -14.12 25.86
CA SER A 78 27.23 -14.59 27.21
C SER A 78 25.72 -14.52 27.47
N VAL A 79 24.93 -14.03 26.51
CA VAL A 79 23.50 -13.75 26.68
C VAL A 79 22.71 -14.75 25.84
N HIS A 80 21.68 -15.34 26.43
CA HIS A 80 20.90 -16.38 25.77
C HIS A 80 19.79 -15.77 24.91
N SER A 81 19.89 -15.98 23.59
CA SER A 81 18.87 -15.56 22.61
C SER A 81 18.36 -14.11 22.83
N PRO A 82 19.25 -13.10 22.97
CA PRO A 82 18.81 -11.72 23.19
C PRO A 82 18.00 -11.16 22.00
N GLY A 83 18.16 -11.74 20.81
CA GLY A 83 17.76 -11.12 19.56
C GLY A 83 18.87 -10.20 19.04
N ALA A 84 18.86 -9.98 17.73
CA ALA A 84 19.87 -9.17 17.06
C ALA A 84 19.28 -8.38 15.90
N LEU A 85 20.00 -7.33 15.49
CA LEU A 85 19.70 -6.56 14.29
C LEU A 85 20.75 -6.85 13.23
N PHE A 86 20.31 -6.93 12.00
CA PHE A 86 21.18 -7.11 10.84
C PHE A 86 20.98 -5.95 9.87
N LYS A 87 22.04 -5.62 9.13
CA LYS A 87 21.99 -4.71 7.99
C LYS A 87 22.46 -5.41 6.73
N CYS A 88 21.70 -5.28 5.66
CA CYS A 88 21.97 -5.85 4.36
C CYS A 88 22.13 -4.69 3.36
N ARG A 89 23.30 -4.57 2.74
CA ARG A 89 23.50 -3.52 1.72
C ARG A 89 22.80 -3.94 0.42
N VAL A 90 22.22 -2.99 -0.32
CA VAL A 90 21.51 -3.27 -1.58
C VAL A 90 22.45 -3.32 -2.79
N HIS A 91 23.21 -2.25 -3.05
CA HIS A 91 23.96 -2.10 -4.31
C HIS A 91 25.28 -2.88 -4.39
N SER A 92 26.14 -2.78 -3.36
CA SER A 92 27.46 -3.42 -3.33
C SER A 92 27.45 -4.72 -2.51
N ASN A 93 26.54 -5.62 -2.85
CA ASN A 93 26.33 -6.88 -2.12
C ASN A 93 25.86 -8.02 -3.04
N PRO A 94 26.68 -8.47 -4.00
CA PRO A 94 26.29 -9.53 -4.94
C PRO A 94 25.98 -10.85 -4.24
N GLU A 95 26.61 -11.10 -3.09
CA GLU A 95 26.43 -12.30 -2.27
C GLU A 95 25.20 -12.23 -1.35
N ARG A 96 24.49 -11.09 -1.33
CA ARG A 96 23.28 -10.86 -0.52
C ARG A 96 23.49 -11.17 0.96
N ARG A 97 24.68 -10.87 1.48
CA ARG A 97 25.02 -11.09 2.89
C ARG A 97 24.49 -9.97 3.76
N CYS A 98 24.08 -10.33 4.97
CA CYS A 98 23.67 -9.38 6.00
C CYS A 98 24.64 -9.48 7.17
N THR A 99 25.05 -8.33 7.71
CA THR A 99 25.98 -8.27 8.85
C THR A 99 25.22 -7.87 10.10
N GLU A 100 25.50 -8.56 11.22
CA GLU A 100 24.98 -8.15 12.53
C GLU A 100 25.46 -6.74 12.88
N MET A 101 24.59 -5.96 13.53
CA MET A 101 24.89 -4.62 14.02
C MET A 101 25.33 -4.66 15.48
N ASP A 102 26.44 -4.02 15.81
CA ASP A 102 26.83 -3.76 17.19
C ASP A 102 26.03 -2.56 17.73
N LEU A 103 25.21 -2.81 18.74
CA LEU A 103 24.43 -1.77 19.43
C LEU A 103 25.20 -1.10 20.57
N GLY A 104 26.46 -1.48 20.81
CA GLY A 104 27.29 -0.95 21.89
C GLY A 104 26.83 -1.38 23.28
N ARG A 105 26.15 -2.53 23.38
CA ARG A 105 25.54 -3.05 24.62
C ARG A 105 26.46 -4.01 25.40
N GLY A 106 27.62 -4.35 24.84
CA GLY A 106 28.62 -5.19 25.48
C GLY A 106 28.20 -6.65 25.68
N ASN A 107 29.10 -7.44 26.27
CA ASN A 107 28.93 -8.88 26.46
C ASN A 107 28.50 -9.27 27.89
N LYS A 108 27.70 -8.43 28.54
CA LYS A 108 27.21 -8.72 29.89
C LYS A 108 25.75 -9.13 29.81
N ARG A 109 25.44 -10.26 30.46
CA ARG A 109 24.07 -10.77 30.65
C ARG A 109 23.24 -9.83 31.52
N ARG A 110 23.84 -9.35 32.61
CA ARG A 110 23.22 -8.47 33.59
C ARG A 110 24.02 -7.19 33.75
N ASP A 111 23.33 -6.05 33.73
CA ASP A 111 23.93 -4.72 33.91
C ASP A 111 23.07 -3.83 34.82
N SER A 112 23.72 -2.95 35.58
CA SER A 112 23.01 -1.94 36.36
C SER A 112 22.47 -0.83 35.44
N CYS A 113 21.21 -0.48 35.62
CA CYS A 113 20.49 0.51 34.79
C CYS A 113 19.87 1.66 35.60
N GLY A 114 20.07 1.67 36.92
CA GLY A 114 19.40 2.57 37.86
C GLY A 114 19.59 2.07 39.30
N LYS A 115 19.04 2.79 40.30
CA LYS A 115 19.26 2.45 41.72
C LYS A 115 18.65 1.10 42.11
N THR A 116 17.51 0.75 41.52
CA THR A 116 16.79 -0.50 41.77
C THR A 116 16.60 -1.27 40.46
N CYS A 117 17.64 -1.27 39.63
CA CYS A 117 17.61 -1.83 38.29
C CYS A 117 18.82 -2.71 38.03
N GLN A 118 18.55 -3.99 37.80
CA GLN A 118 19.48 -4.94 37.23
C GLN A 118 18.84 -5.50 35.96
N GLY A 119 19.26 -5.00 34.82
CA GLY A 119 18.74 -5.38 33.52
C GLY A 119 19.20 -6.78 33.14
N ASP A 120 18.28 -7.65 32.73
CA ASP A 120 18.55 -8.99 32.23
C ASP A 120 18.17 -9.08 30.75
N ARG A 121 19.15 -9.47 29.93
CA ARG A 121 19.05 -9.46 28.46
C ARG A 121 18.69 -10.81 27.85
N ASP A 122 18.52 -11.86 28.65
CA ASP A 122 18.13 -13.17 28.11
C ASP A 122 16.73 -13.11 27.52
N ASN A 123 16.56 -13.58 26.29
CA ASN A 123 15.26 -13.62 25.61
C ASN A 123 14.53 -12.26 25.58
N GLU A 124 15.28 -11.15 25.49
CA GLU A 124 14.72 -9.79 25.50
C GLU A 124 13.96 -9.42 24.21
N TRP A 125 14.18 -10.20 23.13
CA TRP A 125 13.55 -10.03 21.82
C TRP A 125 13.95 -8.73 21.12
N MET A 126 15.25 -8.41 21.10
CA MET A 126 15.78 -7.26 20.36
C MET A 126 15.51 -7.40 18.86
N GLY A 127 14.94 -6.35 18.27
CA GLY A 127 14.49 -6.35 16.88
C GLY A 127 13.03 -6.80 16.70
N VAL A 128 12.22 -6.81 17.77
CA VAL A 128 10.78 -7.07 17.64
C VAL A 128 10.08 -5.98 16.82
N SER A 129 10.52 -4.74 16.97
CA SER A 129 10.01 -3.59 16.23
C SER A 129 11.16 -2.70 15.78
N LEU A 130 10.97 -2.09 14.62
CA LEU A 130 11.91 -1.19 13.96
C LEU A 130 11.14 0.01 13.41
N ALA A 131 11.72 1.20 13.54
CA ALA A 131 11.17 2.40 12.92
C ALA A 131 12.30 3.33 12.46
N ARG A 132 12.05 4.07 11.38
CA ARG A 132 12.96 5.08 10.84
C ARG A 132 12.33 6.45 10.97
N GLN A 133 13.12 7.43 11.38
CA GLN A 133 12.73 8.84 11.31
C GLN A 133 12.69 9.30 9.86
N ASN A 134 11.55 9.82 9.40
CA ASN A 134 11.32 10.14 7.99
C ASN A 134 12.03 11.42 7.52
N ARG A 135 13.37 11.41 7.44
CA ARG A 135 14.22 12.49 6.90
C ARG A 135 15.56 11.95 6.43
N PRO A 136 16.35 12.64 5.58
CA PRO A 136 17.60 12.11 5.03
C PRO A 136 18.59 11.55 6.06
N ASP A 137 18.81 12.25 7.18
CA ASP A 137 19.62 11.79 8.31
C ASP A 137 18.77 11.16 9.43
N GLY A 138 17.79 10.37 9.02
CA GLY A 138 16.85 9.72 9.92
C GLY A 138 17.55 8.75 10.87
N LYS A 139 17.28 8.91 12.18
CA LYS A 139 17.66 7.91 13.18
C LYS A 139 16.78 6.66 13.07
N VAL A 140 17.24 5.56 13.65
CA VAL A 140 16.53 4.28 13.69
C VAL A 140 16.21 3.92 15.14
N LEU A 141 15.02 3.39 15.37
CA LEU A 141 14.57 2.87 16.66
C LEU A 141 14.54 1.35 16.54
N ALA A 142 15.09 0.66 17.53
CA ALA A 142 14.96 -0.78 17.66
C ALA A 142 14.62 -1.15 19.10
N CYS A 143 13.67 -2.06 19.28
CA CYS A 143 13.17 -2.40 20.62
C CYS A 143 13.25 -3.89 20.94
N ALA A 144 13.19 -4.15 22.24
CA ALA A 144 13.26 -5.42 22.94
C ALA A 144 12.21 -5.42 24.06
N HIS A 145 10.95 -5.62 23.69
CA HIS A 145 9.81 -5.49 24.61
C HIS A 145 9.81 -6.49 25.78
N ARG A 146 10.63 -7.56 25.72
CA ARG A 146 10.76 -8.57 26.78
C ARG A 146 12.01 -8.40 27.62
N TRP A 147 12.74 -7.29 27.47
CA TRP A 147 13.81 -6.93 28.40
C TRP A 147 13.25 -6.78 29.82
N LYS A 148 13.97 -7.29 30.81
CA LYS A 148 13.49 -7.38 32.20
C LYS A 148 14.43 -6.69 33.18
N ASN A 149 13.84 -6.15 34.24
CA ASN A 149 14.55 -5.84 35.48
C ASN A 149 14.41 -7.01 36.46
N VAL A 150 15.53 -7.59 36.88
CA VAL A 150 15.62 -8.72 37.82
C VAL A 150 16.13 -8.31 39.21
N TYR A 151 16.20 -7.02 39.50
CA TYR A 151 16.66 -6.52 40.81
C TYR A 151 15.86 -7.11 41.99
N TYR A 152 14.56 -7.35 41.78
CA TYR A 152 13.64 -7.95 42.75
C TYR A 152 13.29 -9.40 42.40
N GLU A 153 14.19 -10.17 41.78
CA GLU A 153 13.88 -11.52 41.25
C GLU A 153 13.34 -12.51 42.30
N SER A 154 13.59 -12.28 43.59
CA SER A 154 12.98 -13.05 44.69
C SER A 154 11.47 -12.80 44.87
N GLU A 155 10.97 -11.64 44.46
CA GLU A 155 9.55 -11.26 44.49
C GLU A 155 8.95 -11.40 43.08
N HIS A 156 9.44 -10.58 42.13
CA HIS A 156 8.93 -10.49 40.78
C HIS A 156 10.03 -10.12 39.77
N ILE A 157 9.91 -10.66 38.55
CA ILE A 157 10.68 -10.21 37.38
C ILE A 157 9.81 -9.17 36.65
N LEU A 158 10.37 -7.99 36.40
CA LEU A 158 9.62 -6.84 35.87
C LEU A 158 9.97 -6.61 34.38
N PRO A 159 9.14 -7.02 33.42
CA PRO A 159 9.40 -6.82 32.00
C PRO A 159 9.06 -5.38 31.59
N HIS A 160 9.98 -4.44 31.83
CA HIS A 160 9.79 -3.04 31.46
C HIS A 160 9.88 -2.80 29.94
N GLY A 161 10.60 -3.67 29.21
CA GLY A 161 10.97 -3.42 27.82
C GLY A 161 12.14 -2.44 27.70
N TYR A 162 12.75 -2.40 26.51
CA TYR A 162 13.95 -1.61 26.23
C TYR A 162 13.97 -1.21 24.75
N CYS A 163 14.35 0.03 24.45
CA CYS A 163 14.60 0.47 23.08
C CYS A 163 15.97 1.13 22.95
N SER A 164 16.48 1.19 21.72
CA SER A 164 17.71 1.86 21.35
C SER A 164 17.45 2.80 20.19
N ILE A 165 17.81 4.08 20.37
CA ILE A 165 17.93 5.02 19.25
C ILE A 165 19.33 4.87 18.66
N ILE A 166 19.37 4.55 17.37
CA ILE A 166 20.55 4.28 16.56
C ILE A 166 20.73 5.46 15.61
N ASN A 167 21.97 5.92 15.45
CA ASN A 167 22.28 7.02 14.53
C ASN A 167 22.08 6.61 13.06
N SER A 168 21.88 7.58 12.17
CA SER A 168 21.66 7.38 10.73
C SER A 168 22.83 6.64 10.05
N THR A 169 24.05 6.78 10.56
CA THR A 169 25.25 6.08 10.08
C THR A 169 25.25 4.57 10.40
N LEU A 170 24.35 4.12 11.28
CA LEU A 170 24.29 2.74 11.79
C LEU A 170 25.59 2.30 12.49
N GLN A 171 26.30 3.26 13.08
CA GLN A 171 27.56 3.08 13.80
C GLN A 171 27.55 3.89 15.10
N GLY A 172 28.43 3.52 16.02
CA GLY A 172 28.62 4.21 17.29
C GLY A 172 27.68 3.74 18.39
N ARG A 173 27.73 4.45 19.53
CA ARG A 173 26.96 4.10 20.71
C ARG A 173 25.49 4.47 20.54
N THR A 174 24.61 3.54 20.86
CA THR A 174 23.16 3.77 20.84
C THR A 174 22.68 4.47 22.11
N GLN A 175 21.59 5.24 22.00
CA GLN A 175 20.95 5.85 23.16
C GLN A 175 19.88 4.89 23.71
N PRO A 176 20.02 4.40 24.96
CA PRO A 176 19.05 3.52 25.58
C PRO A 176 17.79 4.29 25.99
N LEU A 177 16.63 3.65 25.83
CA LEU A 177 15.34 4.12 26.33
C LEU A 177 14.66 3.00 27.13
N ILE A 178 14.30 3.30 28.38
CA ILE A 178 13.60 2.39 29.30
C ILE A 178 12.42 3.16 29.92
N PRO A 179 11.41 3.54 29.14
CA PRO A 179 10.42 4.55 29.55
C PRO A 179 9.46 4.09 30.66
N CYS A 180 9.50 2.81 31.02
CA CYS A 180 8.68 2.21 32.06
C CYS A 180 9.46 1.93 33.36
N TYR A 181 10.75 2.25 33.40
CA TYR A 181 11.54 2.13 34.61
C TYR A 181 11.37 3.33 35.53
N GLU A 182 11.07 3.06 36.80
CA GLU A 182 11.10 4.03 37.90
C GLU A 182 11.77 3.39 39.11
N ASP A 183 12.55 4.19 39.87
CA ASP A 183 13.24 3.70 41.08
C ASP A 183 12.22 3.24 42.13
N TYR A 184 12.56 2.18 42.87
CA TYR A 184 11.81 1.62 44.01
C TYR A 184 10.42 1.03 43.68
N LYS A 185 10.11 0.80 42.39
CA LYS A 185 8.92 0.05 41.96
C LYS A 185 9.20 -1.45 41.92
N LYS A 186 8.35 -2.24 42.59
CA LYS A 186 8.54 -3.70 42.74
C LYS A 186 7.33 -4.56 42.36
N THR A 187 6.16 -3.95 42.17
CA THR A 187 4.91 -4.65 41.87
C THR A 187 4.85 -5.00 40.39
N TYR A 188 4.42 -6.22 40.07
CA TYR A 188 4.40 -6.70 38.68
C TYR A 188 3.30 -6.01 37.85
N GLY A 189 2.04 -6.10 38.29
CA GLY A 189 0.90 -5.66 37.49
C GLY A 189 0.51 -4.19 37.68
N GLU A 190 0.89 -3.55 38.79
CA GLU A 190 0.55 -2.16 39.03
C GLU A 190 1.45 -1.22 38.21
N GLU A 191 0.91 -0.06 37.84
CA GLU A 191 1.65 0.98 37.12
C GLU A 191 2.35 0.45 35.85
N HIS A 192 3.68 0.33 35.88
CA HIS A 192 4.51 -0.01 34.73
C HIS A 192 5.39 -1.26 34.93
N GLY A 193 5.18 -2.03 36.01
CA GLY A 193 6.02 -3.19 36.34
C GLY A 193 6.10 -4.27 35.27
N SER A 194 5.01 -4.49 34.53
CA SER A 194 4.94 -5.42 33.39
C SER A 194 4.74 -4.73 32.04
N CYS A 195 5.15 -3.47 31.91
CA CYS A 195 4.82 -2.58 30.80
C CYS A 195 5.10 -3.13 29.38
N GLN A 196 6.23 -3.82 29.18
CA GLN A 196 6.70 -4.31 27.88
C GLN A 196 6.76 -3.23 26.79
N ALA A 197 7.32 -2.06 27.13
CA ALA A 197 7.46 -0.95 26.19
C ALA A 197 8.29 -1.35 24.96
N GLY A 198 7.86 -0.89 23.78
CA GLY A 198 8.56 -1.13 22.52
C GLY A 198 8.16 -2.42 21.81
N ILE A 199 7.03 -3.04 22.18
CA ILE A 199 6.42 -4.09 21.34
C ILE A 199 6.16 -3.56 19.93
N THR A 200 5.79 -2.28 19.86
CA THR A 200 5.68 -1.45 18.68
C THR A 200 6.32 -0.09 19.00
N GLY A 201 6.84 0.58 17.98
CA GLY A 201 7.30 1.95 18.11
C GLY A 201 7.40 2.62 16.75
N VAL A 202 7.20 3.93 16.72
CA VAL A 202 7.26 4.76 15.51
C VAL A 202 8.00 6.07 15.79
N PHE A 203 8.54 6.66 14.74
CA PHE A 203 8.99 8.05 14.77
C PHE A 203 7.91 8.95 14.17
N ALA A 204 7.74 10.12 14.75
CA ALA A 204 7.08 11.26 14.12
C ALA A 204 7.92 12.50 14.41
N GLU A 205 8.62 13.00 13.40
CA GLU A 205 9.62 14.06 13.56
C GLU A 205 10.59 13.75 14.72
N GLU A 206 10.63 14.58 15.77
CA GLU A 206 11.48 14.43 16.96
C GLU A 206 10.87 13.55 18.06
N LEU A 207 9.67 13.01 17.84
CA LEU A 207 8.96 12.16 18.79
C LEU A 207 9.24 10.68 18.51
N VAL A 208 9.45 9.94 19.59
CA VAL A 208 9.49 8.48 19.62
C VAL A 208 8.26 8.00 20.38
N VAL A 209 7.33 7.39 19.67
CA VAL A 209 6.11 6.81 20.25
C VAL A 209 6.34 5.33 20.46
N MET A 210 6.06 4.83 21.66
CA MET A 210 6.24 3.42 22.04
C MET A 210 4.95 2.88 22.65
N GLY A 211 4.54 1.71 22.19
CA GLY A 211 3.44 0.95 22.76
C GLY A 211 3.86 0.19 24.02
N ALA A 212 3.01 0.18 25.04
CA ALA A 212 3.28 -0.39 26.36
C ALA A 212 2.07 -1.17 26.93
N PRO A 213 1.68 -2.29 26.29
CA PRO A 213 0.41 -2.98 26.53
C PRO A 213 0.28 -3.59 27.93
N GLY A 214 1.38 -3.90 28.61
CA GLY A 214 1.36 -4.59 29.91
C GLY A 214 1.28 -3.65 31.11
N SER A 215 1.15 -2.34 30.90
CA SER A 215 0.96 -1.37 32.00
C SER A 215 -0.42 -1.51 32.63
N TYR A 216 -0.53 -1.24 33.94
CA TYR A 216 -1.78 -1.24 34.71
C TYR A 216 -2.61 -2.52 34.52
N TYR A 217 -2.05 -3.68 34.90
CA TYR A 217 -2.67 -5.00 34.73
C TYR A 217 -3.15 -5.23 33.29
N TRP A 218 -2.26 -4.94 32.34
CA TRP A 218 -2.52 -5.09 30.91
C TRP A 218 -3.65 -4.22 30.35
N THR A 219 -4.09 -3.18 31.06
CA THR A 219 -4.89 -2.12 30.44
C THR A 219 -4.09 -1.49 29.29
N GLY A 220 -2.80 -1.25 29.50
CA GLY A 220 -1.87 -0.72 28.52
C GLY A 220 -1.75 0.81 28.55
N THR A 221 -0.74 1.33 27.86
CA THR A 221 -0.47 2.77 27.72
C THR A 221 0.39 3.05 26.49
N VAL A 222 0.62 4.33 26.21
CA VAL A 222 1.54 4.80 25.18
C VAL A 222 2.57 5.71 25.85
N LYS A 223 3.84 5.55 25.49
CA LYS A 223 4.96 6.37 25.97
C LYS A 223 5.49 7.19 24.81
N VAL A 224 5.49 8.52 24.93
CA VAL A 224 5.96 9.42 23.87
C VAL A 224 7.17 10.18 24.40
N PHE A 225 8.32 9.98 23.77
CA PHE A 225 9.58 10.61 24.16
C PHE A 225 9.97 11.65 23.10
N ASN A 226 10.18 12.90 23.53
CA ASN A 226 10.69 13.97 22.67
C ASN A 226 12.21 14.01 22.76
N MET A 227 12.89 13.74 21.64
CA MET A 227 14.34 13.70 21.58
C MET A 227 14.99 15.08 21.76
N SER A 228 14.30 16.16 21.40
CA SER A 228 14.82 17.53 21.46
C SER A 228 14.74 18.11 22.88
N SER A 229 13.61 17.93 23.56
CA SER A 229 13.41 18.41 24.94
C SER A 229 13.79 17.40 26.02
N ASN A 230 14.10 16.15 25.62
CA ASN A 230 14.36 15.03 26.54
C ASN A 230 13.21 14.81 27.54
N MET A 231 11.96 15.01 27.08
CA MET A 231 10.75 14.94 27.89
C MET A 231 9.92 13.72 27.51
N LEU A 232 9.31 13.08 28.50
CA LEU A 232 8.37 11.97 28.32
C LEU A 232 6.94 12.49 28.57
N TYR A 233 6.06 12.35 27.59
CA TYR A 233 4.63 12.61 27.75
C TYR A 233 3.94 11.36 28.29
N ASN A 234 3.08 11.58 29.27
CA ASN A 234 2.28 10.51 29.87
C ASN A 234 0.82 10.63 29.44
N LEU A 235 0.18 9.48 29.35
CA LEU A 235 -1.24 9.39 29.11
C LEU A 235 -2.01 9.92 30.32
N ASN A 236 -3.00 10.77 30.08
CA ASN A 236 -3.92 11.16 31.15
C ASN A 236 -4.75 9.94 31.56
N LYS A 237 -4.80 9.61 32.85
CA LYS A 237 -5.46 8.39 33.36
C LYS A 237 -6.98 8.40 33.12
N ASP A 238 -7.58 9.58 33.09
CA ASP A 238 -9.02 9.74 32.85
C ASP A 238 -9.43 9.41 31.41
N ASP A 239 -8.47 9.44 30.48
CA ASP A 239 -8.70 9.15 29.06
C ASP A 239 -8.62 7.66 28.71
N VAL A 240 -8.21 6.83 29.67
CA VAL A 240 -7.98 5.39 29.50
C VAL A 240 -9.20 4.59 29.94
N THR A 241 -9.46 3.49 29.26
CA THR A 241 -10.39 2.46 29.73
C THR A 241 -10.02 2.00 31.15
N SER A 242 -11.01 1.90 32.04
CA SER A 242 -10.81 1.30 33.36
C SER A 242 -10.70 -0.23 33.32
N GLN A 243 -10.92 -0.82 32.14
CA GLN A 243 -10.87 -2.25 31.91
C GLN A 243 -9.42 -2.76 31.88
N ARG A 244 -9.19 -3.86 32.59
CA ARG A 244 -7.91 -4.59 32.58
C ARG A 244 -7.83 -5.49 31.36
N TYR A 245 -6.61 -5.81 30.93
CA TYR A 245 -6.34 -6.70 29.78
C TYR A 245 -6.82 -6.20 28.42
N SER A 246 -6.97 -4.87 28.24
CA SER A 246 -7.36 -4.24 26.98
C SER A 246 -6.20 -4.12 25.96
N TYR A 247 -4.95 -4.11 26.44
CA TYR A 247 -3.70 -4.03 25.64
C TYR A 247 -3.54 -2.71 24.85
N LEU A 248 -3.86 -1.57 25.46
CA LEU A 248 -3.58 -0.26 24.85
C LEU A 248 -2.09 -0.11 24.52
N GLY A 249 -1.80 0.30 23.29
CA GLY A 249 -0.44 0.41 22.78
C GLY A 249 0.10 -0.92 22.23
N TYR A 250 -0.78 -1.87 21.88
CA TYR A 250 -0.36 -3.04 21.11
C TYR A 250 0.18 -2.64 19.73
N ALA A 251 -0.52 -1.71 19.07
CA ALA A 251 -0.08 -0.99 17.87
C ALA A 251 -0.06 0.51 18.16
N VAL A 252 0.90 1.23 17.57
CA VAL A 252 0.98 2.69 17.62
C VAL A 252 1.34 3.23 16.24
N THR A 253 0.81 4.40 15.91
CA THR A 253 1.26 5.21 14.77
C THR A 253 1.11 6.69 15.14
N ALA A 254 1.67 7.58 14.33
CA ALA A 254 1.55 9.01 14.53
C ALA A 254 1.43 9.70 13.18
N GLY A 255 0.67 10.80 13.16
CA GLY A 255 0.34 11.52 11.94
C GLY A 255 -0.37 12.83 12.23
N HIS A 256 -0.69 13.55 11.17
CA HIS A 256 -1.35 14.86 11.22
C HIS A 256 -2.86 14.70 11.12
N PHE A 257 -3.50 14.14 12.15
CA PHE A 257 -4.95 13.88 12.13
C PHE A 257 -5.77 15.16 12.34
N SER A 258 -5.34 16.05 13.24
CA SER A 258 -6.11 17.24 13.60
C SER A 258 -5.80 18.46 12.74
N SER A 259 -4.52 18.65 12.41
CA SER A 259 -4.01 19.80 11.66
C SER A 259 -2.70 19.39 10.99
N PRO A 260 -2.36 19.95 9.82
CA PRO A 260 -1.06 19.73 9.17
C PRO A 260 0.15 20.15 10.02
N SER A 261 -0.07 20.94 11.08
CA SER A 261 0.99 21.48 11.96
C SER A 261 1.13 20.75 13.30
N SER A 262 0.21 19.85 13.63
CA SER A 262 0.20 19.12 14.90
C SER A 262 0.41 17.64 14.66
N ILE A 263 1.24 17.01 15.48
CA ILE A 263 1.40 15.56 15.49
C ILE A 263 0.45 14.99 16.55
N ASP A 264 -0.40 14.09 16.11
CA ASP A 264 -1.29 13.30 16.95
C ASP A 264 -0.83 11.84 16.97
N VAL A 265 -1.15 11.14 18.05
CA VAL A 265 -0.71 9.75 18.30
C VAL A 265 -1.92 8.83 18.27
N ALA A 266 -1.92 7.85 17.38
CA ALA A 266 -2.94 6.82 17.35
C ALA A 266 -2.43 5.54 18.03
N ALA A 267 -3.27 4.89 18.81
CA ALA A 267 -2.93 3.66 19.49
C ALA A 267 -4.09 2.66 19.52
N GLY A 268 -3.73 1.41 19.30
CA GLY A 268 -4.65 0.28 19.23
C GLY A 268 -4.84 -0.39 20.58
N VAL A 269 -6.06 -0.89 20.80
CA VAL A 269 -6.53 -1.50 22.05
C VAL A 269 -7.31 -2.78 21.72
N PRO A 270 -6.65 -3.81 21.18
CA PRO A 270 -7.32 -4.89 20.44
C PRO A 270 -8.18 -5.83 21.28
N ARG A 271 -8.12 -5.75 22.61
CA ARG A 271 -8.92 -6.57 23.51
C ARG A 271 -9.98 -5.80 24.29
N ASP A 272 -10.05 -4.47 24.12
CA ASP A 272 -11.04 -3.66 24.85
C ASP A 272 -12.46 -4.08 24.47
N ASP A 273 -13.30 -4.27 25.50
CA ASP A 273 -14.69 -4.73 25.37
C ASP A 273 -14.86 -6.01 24.52
N GLY A 274 -13.80 -6.80 24.30
CA GLY A 274 -13.81 -7.96 23.41
C GLY A 274 -13.92 -7.65 21.91
N HIS A 275 -14.28 -6.43 21.52
CA HIS A 275 -14.40 -5.99 20.12
C HIS A 275 -13.13 -5.34 19.58
N GLY A 276 -12.28 -4.82 20.47
CA GLY A 276 -11.10 -4.02 20.11
C GLY A 276 -11.47 -2.56 19.81
N LYS A 277 -10.54 -1.64 20.09
CA LYS A 277 -10.70 -0.20 19.84
C LYS A 277 -9.43 0.42 19.29
N VAL A 278 -9.58 1.63 18.74
CA VAL A 278 -8.47 2.54 18.43
C VAL A 278 -8.76 3.90 19.06
N TYR A 279 -7.72 4.55 19.58
CA TYR A 279 -7.77 5.90 20.12
C TYR A 279 -6.79 6.80 19.38
N ILE A 280 -7.14 8.08 19.23
CA ILE A 280 -6.19 9.13 18.82
C ILE A 280 -6.05 10.12 19.97
N PHE A 281 -4.80 10.47 20.25
CA PHE A 281 -4.41 11.38 21.32
C PHE A 281 -3.71 12.60 20.75
N ARG A 282 -4.06 13.77 21.28
CA ARG A 282 -3.34 15.02 21.06
C ARG A 282 -2.37 15.27 22.21
N ILE A 283 -1.22 15.84 21.90
CA ILE A 283 -0.26 16.31 22.91
C ILE A 283 -0.71 17.70 23.38
N GLU A 284 -1.12 17.81 24.64
CA GLU A 284 -1.47 19.08 25.27
C GLU A 284 -0.63 19.29 26.54
N GLY A 285 0.29 20.26 26.49
CA GLY A 285 1.27 20.49 27.56
C GLY A 285 2.17 19.27 27.75
N SER A 286 2.03 18.58 28.88
CA SER A 286 2.79 17.36 29.22
C SER A 286 1.99 16.06 29.07
N SER A 287 0.74 16.14 28.65
CA SER A 287 -0.21 15.04 28.70
C SER A 287 -0.72 14.68 27.31
N LEU A 288 -1.06 13.41 27.12
CA LEU A 288 -1.79 12.92 25.96
C LEU A 288 -3.28 12.91 26.28
N VAL A 289 -4.07 13.69 25.54
CA VAL A 289 -5.52 13.84 25.70
C VAL A 289 -6.23 13.13 24.56
N LYS A 290 -7.21 12.28 24.86
CA LYS A 290 -7.94 11.51 23.84
C LYS A 290 -8.91 12.40 23.07
N ILE A 291 -8.76 12.47 21.75
CA ILE A 291 -9.60 13.29 20.86
C ILE A 291 -10.53 12.45 19.97
N PHE A 292 -10.22 11.16 19.77
CA PHE A 292 -11.02 10.26 18.95
C PHE A 292 -11.02 8.85 19.52
N GLN A 293 -12.12 8.12 19.28
CA GLN A 293 -12.21 6.69 19.50
C GLN A 293 -13.09 6.02 18.44
N ALA A 294 -12.69 4.81 18.03
CA ALA A 294 -13.53 3.90 17.24
C ALA A 294 -13.45 2.48 17.78
N SER A 295 -14.54 1.73 17.63
CA SER A 295 -14.66 0.36 18.10
C SER A 295 -14.79 -0.61 16.93
N GLY A 296 -14.17 -1.78 17.06
CA GLY A 296 -14.34 -2.89 16.13
C GLY A 296 -15.77 -3.39 16.11
N LYS A 297 -16.21 -3.90 14.96
CA LYS A 297 -17.59 -4.38 14.77
C LYS A 297 -17.81 -5.81 15.26
N MET A 298 -16.75 -6.62 15.30
CA MET A 298 -16.81 -8.06 15.59
C MET A 298 -16.00 -8.42 16.82
N MET A 299 -16.61 -9.17 17.73
CA MET A 299 -15.94 -9.69 18.92
C MET A 299 -14.81 -10.65 18.53
N GLY A 300 -13.66 -10.54 19.18
CA GLY A 300 -12.49 -11.38 18.90
C GLY A 300 -11.76 -11.04 17.61
N SER A 301 -12.18 -10.01 16.87
CA SER A 301 -11.54 -9.62 15.59
C SER A 301 -10.13 -9.03 15.75
N TYR A 302 -9.74 -8.71 16.99
CA TYR A 302 -8.45 -8.10 17.32
C TYR A 302 -8.24 -6.75 16.63
N TYR A 303 -9.33 -5.99 16.46
CA TYR A 303 -9.37 -4.68 15.83
C TYR A 303 -8.49 -3.67 16.58
N GLY A 304 -7.58 -3.00 15.86
CA GLY A 304 -6.55 -2.14 16.45
C GLY A 304 -5.25 -2.87 16.77
N SER A 305 -4.98 -4.01 16.15
CA SER A 305 -3.71 -4.75 16.33
C SER A 305 -2.59 -4.32 15.38
N SER A 306 -2.94 -3.62 14.30
CA SER A 306 -2.02 -2.91 13.43
C SER A 306 -2.64 -1.58 13.02
N LEU A 307 -1.81 -0.56 12.83
CA LEU A 307 -2.23 0.80 12.47
C LEU A 307 -1.27 1.37 11.42
N CYS A 308 -1.80 2.17 10.50
CA CYS A 308 -1.00 2.94 9.56
C CYS A 308 -1.60 4.35 9.43
N ALA A 309 -0.74 5.37 9.55
CA ALA A 309 -1.11 6.76 9.31
C ALA A 309 -0.54 7.19 7.95
N VAL A 310 -1.38 7.68 7.05
CA VAL A 310 -0.99 8.03 5.67
C VAL A 310 -2.03 8.96 5.07
N ASP A 311 -1.60 9.99 4.32
CA ASP A 311 -2.50 10.90 3.59
C ASP A 311 -2.89 10.24 2.26
N LEU A 312 -4.09 9.64 2.19
CA LEU A 312 -4.53 8.86 1.04
C LEU A 312 -5.16 9.74 -0.05
N ASN A 313 -5.76 10.87 0.34
CA ASN A 313 -6.51 11.77 -0.54
C ASN A 313 -5.74 13.05 -0.92
N GLY A 314 -4.52 13.23 -0.40
CA GLY A 314 -3.63 14.35 -0.74
C GLY A 314 -4.07 15.69 -0.15
N ASP A 315 -4.85 15.70 0.93
CA ASP A 315 -5.37 16.94 1.54
C ASP A 315 -4.44 17.56 2.60
N GLY A 316 -3.33 16.89 2.90
CA GLY A 316 -2.33 17.31 3.89
C GLY A 316 -2.63 16.86 5.32
N LEU A 317 -3.72 16.12 5.55
CA LEU A 317 -4.03 15.43 6.79
C LEU A 317 -3.70 13.94 6.65
N SER A 318 -3.29 13.31 7.74
CA SER A 318 -3.11 11.87 7.74
C SER A 318 -4.44 11.17 7.95
N ASP A 319 -4.73 10.17 7.13
CA ASP A 319 -5.80 9.19 7.32
C ASP A 319 -5.31 8.00 8.15
N LEU A 320 -6.24 7.17 8.60
CA LEU A 320 -5.93 6.04 9.49
C LEU A 320 -6.49 4.73 8.94
N LEU A 321 -5.60 3.74 8.77
CA LEU A 321 -5.99 2.35 8.53
C LEU A 321 -5.86 1.53 9.81
N VAL A 322 -6.87 0.71 10.10
CA VAL A 322 -6.95 -0.10 11.33
C VAL A 322 -7.14 -1.56 10.98
N GLY A 323 -6.20 -2.42 11.39
CA GLY A 323 -6.25 -3.85 11.14
C GLY A 323 -7.03 -4.65 12.18
N ALA A 324 -7.73 -5.67 11.71
CA ALA A 324 -8.47 -6.67 12.47
C ALA A 324 -8.19 -8.06 11.87
N PRO A 325 -6.97 -8.62 12.01
CA PRO A 325 -6.53 -9.84 11.34
C PRO A 325 -7.28 -11.09 11.79
N MET A 326 -7.94 -11.07 12.96
CA MET A 326 -8.76 -12.19 13.45
C MET A 326 -10.25 -12.01 13.11
N HIS A 327 -10.60 -11.01 12.28
CA HIS A 327 -11.95 -10.90 11.74
C HIS A 327 -12.31 -12.18 10.98
N SER A 328 -13.45 -12.77 11.34
CA SER A 328 -13.84 -14.10 10.90
C SER A 328 -15.21 -14.09 10.24
N GLN A 329 -15.25 -14.39 8.94
CA GLN A 329 -16.46 -14.82 8.25
C GLN A 329 -16.60 -16.34 8.32
N GLN A 330 -15.49 -17.05 8.09
CA GLN A 330 -15.39 -18.49 8.30
C GLN A 330 -14.29 -18.78 9.34
N ARG A 331 -13.09 -18.24 9.17
CA ARG A 331 -11.99 -18.31 10.15
C ARG A 331 -10.86 -17.35 9.77
N ASP A 332 -10.66 -16.32 10.58
CA ASP A 332 -9.50 -15.42 10.57
C ASP A 332 -9.09 -14.96 9.15
N GLU A 333 -10.06 -14.62 8.31
CA GLU A 333 -9.78 -14.02 6.99
C GLU A 333 -9.05 -12.69 7.14
N GLY A 334 -9.44 -11.93 8.16
CA GLY A 334 -8.90 -10.62 8.47
C GLY A 334 -9.57 -9.48 7.68
N GLN A 335 -9.47 -8.28 8.22
CA GLN A 335 -10.11 -7.09 7.69
C GLN A 335 -9.29 -5.83 8.03
N VAL A 336 -9.37 -4.81 7.18
CA VAL A 336 -8.83 -3.48 7.46
C VAL A 336 -9.92 -2.43 7.27
N THR A 337 -10.08 -1.53 8.24
CA THR A 337 -11.01 -0.41 8.16
C THR A 337 -10.24 0.89 7.90
N VAL A 338 -10.74 1.71 6.99
CA VAL A 338 -10.12 2.98 6.58
C VAL A 338 -10.95 4.14 7.11
N TYR A 339 -10.27 5.08 7.76
CA TYR A 339 -10.83 6.31 8.26
C TYR A 339 -10.16 7.50 7.60
N LEU A 340 -10.93 8.35 6.92
CA LEU A 340 -10.42 9.61 6.39
C LEU A 340 -10.51 10.71 7.44
N SER A 341 -9.49 11.56 7.52
CA SER A 341 -9.51 12.72 8.42
C SER A 341 -10.21 13.91 7.79
N HIS A 342 -11.05 14.59 8.56
CA HIS A 342 -11.62 15.90 8.20
C HIS A 342 -11.02 17.04 9.05
N GLY A 343 -9.94 16.76 9.76
CA GLY A 343 -9.29 17.69 10.67
C GLY A 343 -9.98 17.79 12.02
N ASN A 344 -9.35 18.53 12.94
CA ASN A 344 -9.78 18.67 14.34
C ASN A 344 -9.98 17.35 15.11
N GLY A 345 -9.44 16.23 14.62
CA GLY A 345 -9.62 14.90 15.21
C GLY A 345 -10.90 14.18 14.76
N VAL A 346 -11.64 14.72 13.78
CA VAL A 346 -12.81 14.06 13.19
C VAL A 346 -12.33 13.05 12.16
N MET A 347 -12.67 11.78 12.37
CA MET A 347 -12.35 10.69 11.45
C MET A 347 -13.65 10.05 10.94
N GLU A 348 -13.78 9.91 9.62
CA GLU A 348 -14.93 9.28 8.96
C GLU A 348 -14.58 7.89 8.47
N GLU A 349 -15.36 6.87 8.86
CA GLU A 349 -15.20 5.52 8.31
C GLU A 349 -15.72 5.46 6.86
N THR A 350 -14.84 5.22 5.90
CA THR A 350 -15.19 5.27 4.47
C THR A 350 -15.25 3.90 3.81
N VAL A 351 -14.23 3.07 4.03
CA VAL A 351 -14.04 1.81 3.30
C VAL A 351 -13.57 0.70 4.22
N VAL A 352 -14.02 -0.52 3.91
CA VAL A 352 -13.53 -1.76 4.53
C VAL A 352 -12.86 -2.63 3.47
N LEU A 353 -11.60 -3.00 3.71
CA LEU A 353 -10.78 -3.81 2.83
C LEU A 353 -10.70 -5.25 3.37
N ASN A 354 -10.82 -6.23 2.48
CA ASN A 354 -10.82 -7.65 2.84
C ASN A 354 -9.79 -8.48 2.05
N GLY A 355 -8.91 -7.85 1.25
CA GLY A 355 -7.99 -8.57 0.36
C GLY A 355 -8.73 -9.56 -0.56
N LYS A 356 -8.26 -10.80 -0.61
CA LYS A 356 -8.94 -11.93 -1.29
C LYS A 356 -9.99 -12.61 -0.40
N ASN A 357 -10.12 -12.22 0.87
CA ASN A 357 -10.97 -12.86 1.87
C ASN A 357 -10.69 -14.37 1.97
N ALA A 358 -9.41 -14.74 2.05
CA ALA A 358 -8.97 -16.11 2.06
C ALA A 358 -9.01 -16.70 3.48
N TYR A 359 -9.36 -17.97 3.59
CA TYR A 359 -9.45 -18.70 4.86
C TYR A 359 -8.14 -18.61 5.66
N ASN A 360 -8.23 -18.19 6.93
CA ASN A 360 -7.13 -18.08 7.89
C ASN A 360 -5.94 -17.27 7.33
N ALA A 361 -6.23 -16.21 6.55
CA ALA A 361 -5.21 -15.40 5.90
C ALA A 361 -4.54 -14.38 6.82
N HIS A 362 -5.24 -13.96 7.89
CA HIS A 362 -4.79 -12.88 8.77
C HIS A 362 -4.55 -11.55 8.01
N PHE A 363 -5.45 -11.21 7.08
CA PHE A 363 -5.35 -9.95 6.36
C PHE A 363 -5.44 -8.75 7.32
N GLY A 364 -4.48 -7.83 7.25
CA GLY A 364 -4.38 -6.70 8.18
C GLY A 364 -3.45 -6.96 9.37
N GLU A 365 -2.65 -8.04 9.37
CA GLU A 365 -1.64 -8.28 10.40
C GLU A 365 -0.53 -7.20 10.39
N CYS A 366 -0.19 -6.71 9.20
CA CYS A 366 0.76 -5.61 9.00
C CYS A 366 0.18 -4.65 7.94
N ILE A 367 0.32 -3.34 8.18
CA ILE A 367 -0.07 -2.29 7.26
C ILE A 367 1.09 -1.29 7.20
N SER A 368 1.54 -0.94 6.01
CA SER A 368 2.60 0.06 5.82
C SER A 368 2.24 1.00 4.69
N ALA A 369 2.48 2.30 4.89
CA ALA A 369 2.61 3.23 3.78
C ALA A 369 3.84 2.83 2.95
N ILE A 370 3.70 2.83 1.63
CA ILE A 370 4.79 2.48 0.70
C ILE A 370 5.17 3.63 -0.22
N GLY A 371 4.47 4.75 -0.10
CA GLY A 371 4.68 5.95 -0.88
C GLY A 371 3.72 6.00 -2.05
N ASP A 372 3.81 7.06 -2.84
CA ASP A 372 3.21 7.11 -4.17
C ASP A 372 4.04 6.22 -5.10
N ILE A 373 3.65 4.94 -5.17
CA ILE A 373 4.43 3.94 -5.88
C ILE A 373 4.26 4.13 -7.38
N ASP A 374 3.07 4.54 -7.82
CA ASP A 374 2.71 4.59 -9.23
C ASP A 374 2.67 6.02 -9.83
N ASP A 375 3.14 7.01 -9.05
CA ASP A 375 3.44 8.41 -9.42
C ASP A 375 2.20 9.15 -9.95
N ASP A 376 1.04 8.98 -9.29
CA ASP A 376 -0.17 9.79 -9.54
C ASP A 376 -0.45 10.89 -8.53
N GLY A 377 0.39 11.04 -7.52
CA GLY A 377 0.30 12.08 -6.50
C GLY A 377 -0.41 11.65 -5.22
N TYR A 378 -0.91 10.41 -5.12
CA TYR A 378 -1.54 9.88 -3.90
C TYR A 378 -0.65 8.85 -3.23
N GLN A 379 -0.73 8.73 -1.90
CA GLN A 379 0.06 7.72 -1.19
C GLN A 379 -0.61 6.35 -1.26
N ASP A 380 0.20 5.32 -1.48
CA ASP A 380 -0.25 3.94 -1.51
C ASP A 380 0.09 3.19 -0.23
N VAL A 381 -0.62 2.07 -0.03
CA VAL A 381 -0.43 1.20 1.12
C VAL A 381 -0.25 -0.26 0.74
N ALA A 382 0.54 -0.96 1.54
CA ALA A 382 0.70 -2.40 1.48
C ALA A 382 0.11 -3.06 2.74
N ILE A 383 -0.67 -4.12 2.56
CA ILE A 383 -1.34 -4.86 3.65
C ILE A 383 -0.93 -6.33 3.60
N GLY A 384 -0.42 -6.84 4.72
CA GLY A 384 0.03 -8.22 4.88
C GLY A 384 -1.09 -9.19 5.27
N ALA A 385 -0.99 -10.40 4.74
CA ALA A 385 -1.80 -11.58 5.06
C ALA A 385 -0.85 -12.79 5.21
N PRO A 386 -0.03 -12.85 6.28
CA PRO A 386 1.09 -13.78 6.37
C PRO A 386 0.68 -15.26 6.46
N LYS A 387 -0.57 -15.56 6.84
CA LYS A 387 -1.06 -16.94 6.94
C LYS A 387 -1.77 -17.44 5.68
N GLU A 388 -1.97 -16.58 4.69
CA GLU A 388 -2.57 -16.97 3.41
C GLU A 388 -1.75 -18.06 2.70
N ASP A 389 -2.40 -18.87 1.86
CA ASP A 389 -1.79 -19.98 1.13
C ASP A 389 -1.03 -20.97 2.06
N ASP A 390 -1.63 -21.38 3.17
CA ASP A 390 -1.03 -22.27 4.18
C ASP A 390 0.32 -21.75 4.71
N TYR A 391 0.29 -20.53 5.26
CA TYR A 391 1.46 -19.81 5.77
C TYR A 391 2.51 -19.49 4.69
N GLY A 392 2.20 -19.61 3.40
CA GLY A 392 3.03 -19.07 2.32
C GLY A 392 3.12 -17.54 2.38
N GLY A 393 2.01 -16.91 2.78
CA GLY A 393 1.87 -15.49 3.00
C GLY A 393 1.66 -14.68 1.72
N ALA A 394 0.93 -13.59 1.86
CA ALA A 394 0.67 -12.65 0.78
C ALA A 394 0.73 -11.19 1.27
N VAL A 395 0.94 -10.27 0.33
CA VAL A 395 0.83 -8.83 0.54
C VAL A 395 -0.03 -8.22 -0.57
N TYR A 396 -0.90 -7.28 -0.21
CA TYR A 396 -1.81 -6.61 -1.13
C TYR A 396 -1.45 -5.14 -1.23
N ILE A 397 -1.42 -4.59 -2.44
CA ILE A 397 -1.20 -3.16 -2.66
C ILE A 397 -2.52 -2.50 -2.99
N TYR A 398 -2.81 -1.39 -2.33
CA TYR A 398 -3.98 -0.56 -2.55
C TYR A 398 -3.52 0.87 -2.88
N HIS A 399 -4.14 1.45 -3.91
CA HIS A 399 -3.83 2.82 -4.31
C HIS A 399 -4.71 3.85 -3.61
N GLY A 400 -4.07 4.95 -3.21
CA GLY A 400 -4.77 6.16 -2.81
C GLY A 400 -5.42 6.84 -4.03
N ASP A 401 -6.43 7.65 -3.79
CA ASP A 401 -7.01 8.54 -4.79
C ASP A 401 -7.72 9.72 -4.11
N ALA A 402 -8.24 10.66 -4.90
CA ALA A 402 -8.95 11.83 -4.36
C ALA A 402 -10.15 11.50 -3.45
N SER A 403 -10.67 10.27 -3.48
CA SER A 403 -11.75 9.79 -2.60
C SER A 403 -11.24 9.01 -1.38
N GLY A 404 -9.93 8.97 -1.18
CA GLY A 404 -9.25 8.20 -0.15
C GLY A 404 -8.54 7.00 -0.77
N ILE A 405 -9.22 5.87 -0.97
CA ILE A 405 -8.57 4.63 -1.37
C ILE A 405 -9.47 3.79 -2.28
N THR A 406 -8.87 3.21 -3.31
CA THR A 406 -9.60 2.28 -4.17
C THR A 406 -9.87 0.97 -3.42
N SER A 407 -11.15 0.61 -3.23
CA SER A 407 -11.57 -0.57 -2.45
C SER A 407 -11.05 -1.92 -2.94
N LYS A 408 -10.65 -2.02 -4.22
CA LYS A 408 -10.08 -3.23 -4.82
C LYS A 408 -8.57 -3.08 -4.87
N TYR A 409 -7.84 -4.08 -4.35
CA TYR A 409 -6.39 -4.12 -4.45
C TYR A 409 -5.94 -4.13 -5.92
N SER A 410 -4.83 -3.45 -6.17
CA SER A 410 -4.19 -3.32 -7.48
C SER A 410 -3.30 -4.53 -7.77
N MET A 411 -2.64 -5.04 -6.73
CA MET A 411 -1.60 -6.09 -6.74
C MET A 411 -1.83 -7.07 -5.61
N ARG A 412 -1.55 -8.34 -5.88
CA ARG A 412 -1.36 -9.36 -4.84
C ARG A 412 0.01 -10.01 -5.03
N LEU A 413 0.87 -9.82 -4.05
CA LEU A 413 2.19 -10.42 -3.89
C LEU A 413 2.04 -11.76 -3.18
N SER A 414 2.28 -12.88 -3.86
CA SER A 414 2.34 -14.21 -3.22
C SER A 414 3.78 -14.58 -2.89
N GLY A 415 4.07 -14.88 -1.62
CA GLY A 415 5.39 -15.34 -1.20
C GLY A 415 5.84 -16.59 -1.95
N GLN A 416 4.95 -17.58 -2.11
CA GLN A 416 5.23 -18.82 -2.84
C GLN A 416 5.56 -18.62 -4.32
N SER A 417 5.01 -17.56 -4.93
CA SER A 417 5.30 -17.23 -6.34
C SER A 417 6.69 -16.60 -6.50
N ILE A 418 7.22 -15.97 -5.45
CA ILE A 418 8.56 -15.37 -5.42
C ILE A 418 9.61 -16.45 -5.12
N ASP A 419 9.41 -17.19 -4.03
CA ASP A 419 10.25 -18.31 -3.63
C ASP A 419 9.39 -19.30 -2.81
N PRO A 420 9.25 -20.57 -3.26
CA PRO A 420 8.40 -21.56 -2.59
C PRO A 420 8.78 -21.87 -1.13
N GLY A 421 10.00 -21.52 -0.72
CA GLY A 421 10.48 -21.72 0.65
C GLY A 421 10.08 -20.61 1.62
N LEU A 422 9.48 -19.51 1.14
CA LEU A 422 9.03 -18.42 2.00
C LEU A 422 7.84 -18.83 2.86
N ARG A 423 7.83 -18.36 4.10
CA ARG A 423 6.80 -18.63 5.10
C ARG A 423 6.53 -17.38 5.94
N MET A 424 5.25 -17.11 6.24
CA MET A 424 4.80 -15.88 6.88
C MET A 424 5.19 -14.61 6.10
N PHE A 425 5.22 -14.69 4.77
CA PHE A 425 5.51 -13.54 3.91
C PHE A 425 4.44 -12.46 4.10
N GLY A 426 4.87 -11.25 4.48
CA GLY A 426 3.95 -10.15 4.82
C GLY A 426 3.75 -9.95 6.32
N GLN A 427 4.53 -10.62 7.18
CA GLN A 427 4.53 -10.36 8.63
C GLN A 427 5.00 -8.93 8.94
N SER A 428 5.98 -8.44 8.20
CA SER A 428 6.50 -7.08 8.29
C SER A 428 6.73 -6.52 6.89
N ILE A 429 6.46 -5.24 6.73
CA ILE A 429 6.56 -4.52 5.46
C ILE A 429 7.20 -3.17 5.76
N SER A 430 8.11 -2.73 4.89
CA SER A 430 8.64 -1.37 4.87
C SER A 430 8.66 -0.87 3.43
N GLY A 431 8.34 0.39 3.24
CA GLY A 431 8.49 1.10 1.96
C GLY A 431 8.94 2.54 2.21
N ASN A 432 8.53 3.46 1.31
CA ASN A 432 8.85 4.90 1.35
C ASN A 432 10.32 5.26 1.09
N VAL A 433 11.15 4.31 0.64
CA VAL A 433 12.54 4.59 0.27
C VAL A 433 12.80 4.09 -1.14
N ASP A 434 13.42 4.93 -1.96
CA ASP A 434 14.01 4.51 -3.24
C ASP A 434 15.33 3.76 -2.96
N MET A 435 15.29 2.44 -3.08
CA MET A 435 16.38 1.53 -2.71
C MET A 435 17.32 1.24 -3.87
N ASP A 436 16.93 1.54 -5.12
CA ASP A 436 17.73 1.29 -6.32
C ASP A 436 18.14 2.56 -7.11
N GLY A 437 17.66 3.73 -6.69
CA GLY A 437 17.98 5.04 -7.25
C GLY A 437 17.17 5.39 -8.50
N ASN A 438 16.06 4.70 -8.79
CA ASN A 438 15.25 4.91 -10.00
C ASN A 438 14.16 6.00 -9.83
N GLY A 439 14.10 6.67 -8.68
CA GLY A 439 13.16 7.76 -8.41
C GLY A 439 11.77 7.35 -7.94
N TYR A 440 11.52 6.04 -7.82
CA TYR A 440 10.30 5.44 -7.26
C TYR A 440 10.65 4.73 -5.95
N THR A 441 9.70 4.70 -5.01
CA THR A 441 9.88 3.98 -3.76
C THR A 441 9.86 2.48 -4.01
N ASP A 442 10.58 1.70 -3.20
CA ASP A 442 10.61 0.25 -3.27
C ASP A 442 9.86 -0.37 -2.08
N VAL A 443 9.72 -1.70 -2.08
CA VAL A 443 9.00 -2.42 -1.02
C VAL A 443 9.81 -3.59 -0.50
N THR A 444 10.06 -3.62 0.80
CA THR A 444 10.74 -4.71 1.52
C THR A 444 9.77 -5.47 2.41
N ILE A 445 9.78 -6.80 2.33
CA ILE A 445 8.82 -7.68 3.01
C ILE A 445 9.55 -8.79 3.77
N GLY A 446 9.19 -8.96 5.04
CA GLY A 446 9.70 -10.02 5.91
C GLY A 446 8.90 -11.33 5.81
N ALA A 447 9.62 -12.44 5.92
CA ALA A 447 9.09 -13.81 5.96
C ALA A 447 9.82 -14.60 7.07
N PHE A 448 9.55 -14.21 8.32
CA PHE A 448 10.36 -14.60 9.47
C PHE A 448 10.42 -16.10 9.77
N MET A 449 9.37 -16.86 9.41
CA MET A 449 9.38 -18.32 9.60
C MET A 449 10.29 -19.05 8.61
N ALA A 450 10.68 -18.38 7.52
CA ALA A 450 11.71 -18.82 6.58
C ALA A 450 13.05 -18.10 6.82
N ASP A 451 13.18 -17.34 7.92
CA ASP A 451 14.34 -16.52 8.25
C ASP A 451 14.82 -15.68 7.05
N SER A 452 13.88 -15.07 6.32
CA SER A 452 14.15 -14.43 5.02
C SER A 452 13.47 -13.08 4.87
N VAL A 453 14.05 -12.22 4.02
CA VAL A 453 13.52 -10.90 3.66
C VAL A 453 13.63 -10.71 2.14
N VAL A 454 12.59 -10.18 1.52
CA VAL A 454 12.53 -9.90 0.08
C VAL A 454 12.44 -8.40 -0.14
N LEU A 455 13.38 -7.84 -0.91
CA LEU A 455 13.28 -6.50 -1.47
C LEU A 455 12.75 -6.61 -2.91
N LEU A 456 11.61 -5.98 -3.16
CA LEU A 456 10.96 -5.86 -4.44
C LEU A 456 11.12 -4.44 -4.95
N ARG A 457 11.63 -4.31 -6.16
CA ARG A 457 11.88 -3.00 -6.76
C ARG A 457 10.74 -2.56 -7.65
N THR A 458 10.51 -1.28 -7.73
CA THR A 458 9.51 -0.70 -8.62
C THR A 458 10.08 -0.44 -10.00
N ARG A 459 9.19 -0.31 -10.97
CA ARG A 459 9.50 0.01 -12.36
C ARG A 459 9.01 1.41 -12.66
N PRO A 460 9.76 2.21 -13.44
CA PRO A 460 9.30 3.53 -13.83
C PRO A 460 7.95 3.51 -14.53
N VAL A 461 7.10 4.46 -14.16
CA VAL A 461 5.76 4.64 -14.72
C VAL A 461 5.79 5.64 -15.87
N ILE A 462 5.18 5.24 -16.98
CA ILE A 462 4.97 6.05 -18.17
C ILE A 462 3.48 6.38 -18.25
N THR A 463 3.12 7.65 -18.07
CA THR A 463 1.75 8.11 -18.23
C THR A 463 1.56 8.62 -19.65
N VAL A 464 0.61 8.03 -20.38
CA VAL A 464 0.27 8.42 -21.76
C VAL A 464 -1.07 9.14 -21.76
N GLU A 465 -1.04 10.41 -22.16
CA GLU A 465 -2.20 11.25 -22.40
C GLU A 465 -2.65 11.06 -23.85
N VAL A 466 -3.87 10.58 -24.05
CA VAL A 466 -4.49 10.42 -25.37
C VAL A 466 -5.63 11.41 -25.51
N SER A 467 -5.58 12.26 -26.53
CA SER A 467 -6.66 13.18 -26.91
C SER A 467 -7.18 12.82 -28.29
N ILE A 468 -8.47 12.48 -28.39
CA ILE A 468 -9.13 12.25 -29.68
C ILE A 468 -10.07 13.42 -29.98
N PHE A 469 -9.83 14.10 -31.10
CA PHE A 469 -10.64 15.21 -31.59
C PHE A 469 -11.57 14.75 -32.71
N LEU A 470 -12.85 15.04 -32.54
CA LEU A 470 -13.93 14.76 -33.49
C LEU A 470 -14.70 16.04 -33.84
N PRO A 471 -15.31 16.12 -35.05
CA PRO A 471 -16.25 17.19 -35.34
C PRO A 471 -17.48 17.10 -34.42
N ALA A 472 -18.05 18.27 -34.08
CA ALA A 472 -19.20 18.36 -33.17
C ALA A 472 -20.46 17.65 -33.71
N SER A 473 -20.61 17.61 -35.03
CA SER A 473 -21.68 16.88 -35.72
C SER A 473 -21.23 16.51 -37.13
N ILE A 474 -21.86 15.48 -37.69
CA ILE A 474 -21.62 15.04 -39.07
C ILE A 474 -22.91 15.30 -39.84
N ASN A 475 -22.84 16.15 -40.86
CA ASN A 475 -23.96 16.38 -41.75
C ASN A 475 -23.98 15.29 -42.84
N ILE A 476 -24.83 14.29 -42.67
CA ILE A 476 -24.95 13.16 -43.61
C ILE A 476 -25.71 13.49 -44.90
N THR A 477 -26.29 14.70 -45.02
CA THR A 477 -27.00 15.12 -46.25
C THR A 477 -26.06 15.76 -47.27
N VAL A 478 -24.88 16.21 -46.85
CA VAL A 478 -23.89 16.85 -47.72
C VAL A 478 -22.59 16.04 -47.69
N PRO A 479 -22.22 15.37 -48.80
CA PRO A 479 -20.98 14.60 -48.87
C PRO A 479 -19.77 15.52 -48.64
N GLN A 480 -18.94 15.15 -47.66
CA GLN A 480 -17.78 15.94 -47.24
C GLN A 480 -16.50 15.53 -47.98
N CYS A 481 -16.43 14.30 -48.50
CA CYS A 481 -15.30 13.80 -49.27
C CYS A 481 -15.69 13.58 -50.73
N HIS A 482 -14.83 14.09 -51.63
CA HIS A 482 -14.96 13.99 -53.07
C HIS A 482 -13.76 13.18 -53.61
N GLU A 483 -13.84 11.85 -53.53
CA GLU A 483 -12.81 10.96 -54.08
C GLU A 483 -13.33 10.32 -55.37
N GLY A 484 -12.93 10.88 -56.51
CA GLY A 484 -13.34 10.40 -57.83
C GLY A 484 -14.86 10.58 -58.07
N PRO A 485 -15.53 9.67 -58.81
CA PRO A 485 -16.96 9.77 -59.12
C PRO A 485 -17.89 9.43 -57.94
N GLN A 486 -17.36 8.97 -56.80
CA GLN A 486 -18.16 8.59 -55.64
C GLN A 486 -18.12 9.66 -54.54
N HIS A 487 -19.31 10.10 -54.13
CA HIS A 487 -19.49 11.10 -53.08
C HIS A 487 -19.81 10.38 -51.77
N HIS A 488 -18.95 10.53 -50.77
CA HIS A 488 -19.08 9.83 -49.49
C HIS A 488 -19.15 10.80 -48.30
N ASN A 489 -19.94 10.45 -47.30
CA ASN A 489 -19.93 11.14 -46.01
C ASN A 489 -18.69 10.73 -45.23
N CYS A 490 -17.81 11.69 -44.97
CA CYS A 490 -16.58 11.47 -44.24
C CYS A 490 -16.35 12.57 -43.20
N PHE A 491 -15.44 12.32 -42.28
CA PHE A 491 -14.97 13.31 -41.33
C PHE A 491 -13.55 13.02 -40.87
N ASN A 492 -12.88 14.05 -40.37
CA ASN A 492 -11.53 13.92 -39.84
C ASN A 492 -11.57 13.46 -38.38
N VAL A 493 -10.71 12.52 -38.04
CA VAL A 493 -10.42 12.07 -36.68
C VAL A 493 -8.96 12.39 -36.41
N ILE A 494 -8.68 13.18 -35.38
CA ILE A 494 -7.30 13.50 -34.99
C ILE A 494 -7.04 12.81 -33.66
N ALA A 495 -6.07 11.91 -33.64
CA ALA A 495 -5.60 11.27 -32.40
C ALA A 495 -4.24 11.87 -32.05
N CYS A 496 -4.17 12.52 -30.89
CA CYS A 496 -2.96 13.09 -30.33
C CYS A 496 -2.52 12.29 -29.12
N LEU A 497 -1.23 11.97 -29.05
CA LEU A 497 -0.62 11.24 -27.96
C LEU A 497 0.57 12.03 -27.43
N ARG A 498 0.69 12.08 -26.11
CA ARG A 498 1.81 12.65 -25.37
C ARG A 498 2.13 11.71 -24.21
N PHE A 499 3.40 11.53 -23.86
CA PHE A 499 3.76 10.80 -22.65
C PHE A 499 4.63 11.63 -21.71
N ARG A 500 4.56 11.28 -20.42
CA ARG A 500 5.33 11.87 -19.32
C ARG A 500 5.80 10.75 -18.37
N GLY A 501 6.76 11.09 -17.52
CA GLY A 501 7.27 10.21 -16.46
C GLY A 501 8.50 10.83 -15.78
N LYS A 502 8.72 10.52 -14.50
CA LYS A 502 9.77 11.14 -13.66
C LYS A 502 11.18 10.62 -13.96
N GLN A 503 11.33 9.36 -14.34
CA GLN A 503 12.60 8.72 -14.73
C GLN A 503 12.41 7.70 -15.86
N VAL A 504 11.94 8.18 -17.01
CA VAL A 504 11.65 7.35 -18.18
C VAL A 504 12.62 7.67 -19.33
N PRO A 505 12.82 6.74 -20.29
CA PRO A 505 13.60 7.04 -21.49
C PRO A 505 13.08 8.29 -22.19
N GLY A 506 13.99 9.12 -22.72
CA GLY A 506 13.62 10.36 -23.41
C GLY A 506 12.80 10.14 -24.69
N GLN A 507 12.82 8.93 -25.24
CA GLN A 507 12.04 8.52 -26.39
C GLN A 507 11.48 7.11 -26.18
N ILE A 508 10.20 6.92 -26.52
CA ILE A 508 9.54 5.62 -26.49
C ILE A 508 8.92 5.31 -27.84
N GLU A 509 8.79 4.03 -28.16
CA GLU A 509 7.99 3.55 -29.29
C GLU A 509 6.68 2.97 -28.74
N LEU A 510 5.54 3.44 -29.24
CA LEU A 510 4.21 3.10 -28.75
C LEU A 510 3.35 2.53 -29.88
N LEU A 511 2.82 1.34 -29.68
CA LEU A 511 1.87 0.69 -30.58
C LEU A 511 0.45 0.96 -30.08
N TYR A 512 -0.38 1.65 -30.87
CA TYR A 512 -1.78 1.91 -30.54
C TYR A 512 -2.74 1.47 -31.63
N ASN A 513 -3.95 1.10 -31.20
CA ASN A 513 -5.05 0.69 -32.05
C ASN A 513 -6.19 1.69 -31.94
N LEU A 514 -6.50 2.37 -33.04
CA LEU A 514 -7.68 3.20 -33.16
C LEU A 514 -8.83 2.38 -33.75
N THR A 515 -9.89 2.16 -32.98
CA THR A 515 -11.06 1.38 -33.40
C THR A 515 -12.28 2.27 -33.60
N ALA A 516 -13.00 2.09 -34.71
CA ALA A 516 -14.27 2.77 -34.98
C ALA A 516 -15.48 1.92 -34.53
N ASP A 517 -16.51 2.58 -33.98
CA ASP A 517 -17.82 2.01 -33.63
C ASP A 517 -17.74 0.79 -32.69
N VAL A 518 -17.00 0.94 -31.59
CA VAL A 518 -16.69 -0.13 -30.62
C VAL A 518 -17.95 -0.82 -30.07
N ASP A 519 -18.97 -0.06 -29.68
CA ASP A 519 -20.20 -0.62 -29.08
C ASP A 519 -20.94 -1.58 -30.03
N LYS A 520 -20.98 -1.25 -31.32
CA LYS A 520 -21.60 -2.11 -32.34
C LYS A 520 -20.80 -3.40 -32.51
N ARG A 521 -19.47 -3.29 -32.55
CA ARG A 521 -18.57 -4.44 -32.67
C ARG A 521 -18.67 -5.39 -31.47
N GLN A 522 -18.74 -4.86 -30.25
CA GLN A 522 -18.93 -5.67 -29.04
C GLN A 522 -20.26 -6.43 -29.07
N LYS A 523 -21.29 -5.85 -29.68
CA LYS A 523 -22.61 -6.48 -29.88
C LYS A 523 -22.69 -7.38 -31.13
N GLY A 524 -21.56 -7.64 -31.81
CA GLY A 524 -21.51 -8.44 -33.04
C GLY A 524 -22.19 -7.80 -34.25
N GLN A 525 -22.46 -6.49 -34.21
CA GLN A 525 -23.12 -5.74 -35.28
C GLN A 525 -22.10 -5.12 -36.24
N PRO A 526 -22.44 -4.95 -37.52
CA PRO A 526 -21.54 -4.34 -38.50
C PRO A 526 -21.26 -2.87 -38.13
N SER A 527 -19.99 -2.48 -38.18
CA SER A 527 -19.58 -1.09 -37.96
C SER A 527 -20.19 -0.17 -39.01
N ARG A 528 -20.69 0.98 -38.57
CA ARG A 528 -21.24 2.04 -39.44
C ARG A 528 -20.16 2.90 -40.08
N VAL A 529 -18.96 2.89 -39.50
CA VAL A 529 -17.82 3.73 -39.90
C VAL A 529 -16.60 2.86 -40.18
N TYR A 530 -15.87 3.20 -41.22
CA TYR A 530 -14.54 2.64 -41.49
C TYR A 530 -13.52 3.76 -41.60
N LEU A 531 -12.31 3.48 -41.14
CA LEU A 531 -11.17 4.37 -41.22
C LEU A 531 -10.39 4.07 -42.50
N THR A 532 -9.91 5.10 -43.16
CA THR A 532 -8.96 4.99 -44.27
C THR A 532 -7.58 5.37 -43.79
N HIS A 533 -6.63 4.45 -43.95
CA HIS A 533 -5.22 4.69 -43.67
C HIS A 533 -4.36 3.93 -44.69
N ASN A 534 -3.37 4.59 -45.30
CA ASN A 534 -2.53 4.02 -46.36
C ASN A 534 -3.32 3.36 -47.53
N ARG A 535 -4.49 3.91 -47.89
CA ARG A 535 -5.42 3.41 -48.92
C ARG A 535 -6.12 2.08 -48.60
N GLU A 536 -5.96 1.55 -47.39
CA GLU A 536 -6.76 0.41 -46.91
C GLU A 536 -7.97 0.88 -46.10
N GLN A 537 -9.10 0.22 -46.31
CA GLN A 537 -10.34 0.47 -45.57
C GLN A 537 -10.45 -0.54 -44.43
N THR A 538 -10.30 -0.08 -43.19
CA THR A 538 -10.35 -0.95 -42.01
C THR A 538 -11.23 -0.36 -40.92
N THR A 539 -11.70 -1.20 -40.00
CA THR A 539 -12.43 -0.73 -38.80
C THR A 539 -11.51 -0.50 -37.61
N VAL A 540 -10.26 -0.98 -37.71
CA VAL A 540 -9.20 -0.85 -36.72
C VAL A 540 -7.95 -0.45 -37.46
N VAL A 541 -7.34 0.66 -37.06
CA VAL A 541 -6.04 1.10 -37.53
C VAL A 541 -5.03 0.84 -36.43
N THR A 542 -3.99 0.08 -36.74
CA THR A 542 -2.85 -0.16 -35.85
C THR A 542 -1.70 0.71 -36.33
N GLN A 543 -1.09 1.48 -35.42
CA GLN A 543 0.03 2.37 -35.74
C GLN A 543 1.09 2.32 -34.65
N THR A 544 2.33 2.51 -35.09
CA THR A 544 3.50 2.62 -34.24
C THR A 544 3.97 4.06 -34.24
N LEU A 545 4.18 4.64 -33.05
CA LEU A 545 4.60 6.02 -32.86
C LEU A 545 5.91 6.07 -32.10
N HIS A 546 6.85 6.86 -32.60
CA HIS A 546 8.01 7.27 -31.81
C HIS A 546 7.66 8.60 -31.15
N LEU A 547 7.49 8.58 -29.83
CA LEU A 547 7.19 9.76 -29.04
C LEU A 547 8.45 10.23 -28.32
N ASP A 548 8.69 11.54 -28.31
CA ASP A 548 9.67 12.18 -27.42
C ASP A 548 8.97 12.64 -26.13
N ILE A 549 9.68 12.61 -25.00
CA ILE A 549 9.09 12.97 -23.71
C ILE A 549 8.50 14.39 -23.73
N ASN A 550 7.30 14.55 -23.17
CA ASN A 550 6.54 15.81 -23.16
C ASN A 550 6.19 16.40 -24.53
N ARG A 551 6.49 15.70 -25.64
CA ARG A 551 6.13 16.14 -26.98
C ARG A 551 4.85 15.44 -27.43
N GLN A 552 3.87 16.25 -27.84
CA GLN A 552 2.63 15.74 -28.41
C GLN A 552 2.82 15.44 -29.90
N ILE A 553 2.39 14.26 -30.34
CA ILE A 553 2.31 13.89 -31.76
C ILE A 553 0.86 13.58 -32.11
N CYS A 554 0.38 14.18 -33.20
CA CYS A 554 -0.98 14.01 -33.67
C CYS A 554 -1.01 13.36 -35.05
N HIS A 555 -1.82 12.31 -35.20
CA HIS A 555 -2.11 11.71 -36.49
C HIS A 555 -3.56 11.97 -36.90
N LYS A 556 -3.72 12.38 -38.16
CA LYS A 556 -5.02 12.63 -38.78
C LYS A 556 -5.45 11.41 -39.58
N TYR A 557 -6.67 10.97 -39.33
CA TYR A 557 -7.35 9.89 -40.03
C TYR A 557 -8.62 10.41 -40.70
N THR A 558 -8.98 9.82 -41.83
CA THR A 558 -10.28 10.08 -42.45
C THR A 558 -11.20 8.91 -42.14
N ALA A 559 -12.35 9.20 -41.56
CA ALA A 559 -13.38 8.22 -41.26
C ALA A 559 -14.53 8.38 -42.24
N HIS A 560 -14.99 7.29 -42.83
CA HIS A 560 -16.06 7.26 -43.82
C HIS A 560 -17.28 6.50 -43.28
N VAL A 561 -18.47 7.04 -43.52
CA VAL A 561 -19.75 6.43 -43.13
C VAL A 561 -20.21 5.49 -44.24
N ARG A 562 -20.59 4.26 -43.89
CA ARG A 562 -21.09 3.29 -44.87
C ARG A 562 -22.45 3.72 -45.45
N ALA A 563 -22.65 3.52 -46.75
CA ALA A 563 -23.88 3.86 -47.46
C ALA A 563 -25.12 3.08 -46.97
N SER A 564 -24.95 1.91 -46.35
CA SER A 564 -26.03 1.04 -45.86
C SER A 564 -26.69 1.51 -44.55
N VAL A 565 -26.38 2.71 -44.04
CA VAL A 565 -26.94 3.24 -42.80
C VAL A 565 -28.26 3.95 -43.10
N THR A 566 -29.37 3.21 -43.14
CA THR A 566 -30.68 3.70 -43.59
C THR A 566 -31.60 4.28 -42.50
N ARG A 567 -31.23 4.21 -41.21
CA ARG A 567 -31.99 4.85 -40.11
C ARG A 567 -31.07 5.39 -39.02
N CYS A 568 -31.04 6.71 -38.86
CA CYS A 568 -30.50 7.39 -37.67
C CYS A 568 -31.67 7.79 -36.75
N ALA A 569 -32.30 6.81 -36.09
CA ALA A 569 -33.23 7.11 -34.99
C ALA A 569 -32.41 7.34 -33.71
N GLY A 570 -31.80 8.52 -33.61
CA GLY A 570 -30.94 8.94 -32.51
C GLY A 570 -30.01 10.05 -32.98
N GLN A 571 -29.89 11.11 -32.19
CA GLN A 571 -28.99 12.24 -32.48
C GLN A 571 -27.63 11.73 -32.96
N ALA A 572 -27.05 12.40 -33.96
CA ALA A 572 -25.74 12.06 -34.55
C ALA A 572 -24.57 11.98 -33.53
N ARG A 573 -24.81 12.42 -32.28
CA ARG A 573 -23.95 12.25 -31.12
C ARG A 573 -23.58 10.78 -30.82
N HIS A 574 -24.37 9.79 -31.25
CA HIS A 574 -24.11 8.35 -31.00
C HIS A 574 -23.53 7.57 -32.19
N LEU A 575 -23.10 8.26 -33.26
CA LEU A 575 -22.65 7.58 -34.49
C LEU A 575 -21.19 7.13 -34.47
N VAL A 576 -20.34 7.76 -33.64
CA VAL A 576 -18.90 7.50 -33.65
C VAL A 576 -18.36 7.48 -32.23
N GLN A 577 -18.01 6.31 -31.72
CA GLN A 577 -17.18 6.15 -30.53
C GLN A 577 -15.83 5.60 -30.97
N PRO A 578 -14.85 6.48 -31.27
CA PRO A 578 -13.48 6.04 -31.42
C PRO A 578 -12.95 5.63 -30.05
N HIS A 579 -12.11 4.60 -30.03
CA HIS A 579 -11.37 4.15 -28.85
C HIS A 579 -9.92 3.93 -29.28
N ALA A 580 -8.98 4.45 -28.50
CA ALA A 580 -7.56 4.19 -28.68
C ALA A 580 -7.11 3.16 -27.63
N GLU A 581 -6.69 1.99 -28.07
CA GLU A 581 -6.11 0.97 -27.18
C GLU A 581 -4.59 0.96 -27.36
N ILE A 582 -3.84 1.27 -26.31
CA ILE A 582 -2.38 1.12 -26.33
C ILE A 582 -2.03 -0.34 -26.08
N ARG A 583 -1.30 -0.96 -27.00
CA ARG A 583 -0.97 -2.39 -26.94
C ARG A 583 0.40 -2.66 -26.36
N ARG A 584 1.41 -1.86 -26.73
CA ARG A 584 2.80 -2.08 -26.34
C ARG A 584 3.60 -0.79 -26.33
N VAL A 585 4.54 -0.69 -25.40
CA VAL A 585 5.67 0.25 -25.46
C VAL A 585 6.94 -0.56 -25.75
N LEU A 586 7.78 -0.08 -26.66
CA LEU A 586 9.10 -0.63 -26.94
C LEU A 586 10.13 0.44 -26.55
N ASP A 587 11.13 0.04 -25.77
CA ASP A 587 12.26 0.90 -25.44
C ASP A 587 13.20 0.97 -26.65
N SER A 588 13.58 2.18 -27.05
CA SER A 588 14.40 2.45 -28.23
C SER A 588 15.84 1.90 -28.11
N ASN A 589 16.28 1.54 -26.90
CA ASN A 589 17.61 0.98 -26.63
C ASN A 589 17.61 -0.54 -26.49
N ARG A 590 17.71 -1.29 -27.60
CA ARG A 590 18.10 -2.73 -27.71
C ARG A 590 17.73 -3.66 -26.51
N ALA A 591 16.56 -3.50 -25.92
CA ALA A 591 16.05 -4.33 -24.83
C ALA A 591 14.91 -5.23 -25.34
N PRO A 592 14.78 -6.49 -24.86
CA PRO A 592 13.73 -7.38 -25.32
C PRO A 592 12.33 -6.87 -24.91
N PRO A 593 11.30 -7.13 -25.73
CA PRO A 593 9.99 -6.44 -25.72
C PRO A 593 9.27 -6.51 -24.36
N LEU A 594 8.68 -5.42 -23.89
CA LEU A 594 7.71 -5.41 -22.78
C LEU A 594 6.68 -6.54 -22.99
N LYS A 595 6.68 -7.55 -22.11
CA LYS A 595 5.62 -8.56 -22.09
C LYS A 595 4.43 -7.94 -21.37
N SER A 596 3.44 -7.52 -22.14
CA SER A 596 2.09 -7.35 -21.64
C SER A 596 1.46 -8.75 -21.56
N ASP A 597 1.23 -9.28 -20.37
CA ASP A 597 0.30 -10.41 -20.21
C ASP A 597 -1.13 -9.85 -20.36
N THR A 598 -1.48 -9.55 -21.61
CA THR A 598 -2.80 -9.07 -22.01
C THR A 598 -3.69 -10.29 -22.26
N GLN A 599 -4.49 -10.66 -21.27
CA GLN A 599 -5.82 -11.19 -21.56
C GLN A 599 -6.72 -10.02 -21.93
N ASN A 600 -7.28 -10.09 -23.15
CA ASN A 600 -8.24 -9.14 -23.72
C ASN A 600 -9.29 -8.67 -22.70
N ARG A 601 -9.40 -7.35 -22.48
CA ARG A 601 -10.64 -6.64 -22.11
C ARG A 601 -10.44 -5.12 -22.14
N GLY A 602 -11.33 -4.44 -22.88
CA GLY A 602 -11.37 -2.98 -22.99
C GLY A 602 -12.08 -2.32 -21.81
N PHE A 603 -11.69 -1.08 -21.52
CA PHE A 603 -12.30 -0.24 -20.49
C PHE A 603 -13.47 0.58 -21.06
N CYS A 604 -14.58 0.65 -20.33
CA CYS A 604 -15.65 1.61 -20.55
C CYS A 604 -15.56 2.68 -19.46
N ALA A 605 -15.06 3.88 -19.79
CA ALA A 605 -15.17 5.05 -18.93
C ALA A 605 -16.42 5.87 -19.32
N ALA A 606 -17.28 6.17 -18.34
CA ALA A 606 -18.38 7.12 -18.49
C ALA A 606 -17.85 8.55 -18.29
N TRP A 607 -18.30 9.50 -19.12
CA TRP A 607 -17.93 10.91 -19.00
C TRP A 607 -19.10 11.77 -18.52
N SER A 608 -18.79 12.66 -17.58
CA SER A 608 -19.55 13.88 -17.29
C SER A 608 -18.71 15.09 -17.71
N GLN A 609 -19.42 16.14 -18.13
CA GLN A 609 -18.99 17.51 -18.46
C GLN A 609 -18.56 17.84 -19.89
N SER A 610 -19.08 18.99 -20.30
CA SER A 610 -19.14 19.64 -21.61
C SER A 610 -17.91 20.51 -21.90
N PRO A 611 -17.33 20.50 -23.12
CA PRO A 611 -16.26 21.40 -23.47
C PRO A 611 -16.79 22.77 -23.96
N PRO A 612 -16.06 23.87 -23.71
CA PRO A 612 -16.28 25.14 -24.40
C PRO A 612 -15.68 25.08 -25.81
N GLU A 613 -16.44 25.64 -26.76
CA GLU A 613 -16.09 26.00 -28.14
C GLU A 613 -15.23 25.03 -28.98
N GLY A 614 -15.91 24.26 -29.85
CA GLY A 614 -15.32 23.85 -31.13
C GLY A 614 -14.67 22.47 -31.21
N GLY A 615 -15.22 21.43 -30.59
CA GLY A 615 -14.84 20.03 -30.85
C GLY A 615 -15.28 19.08 -29.74
N LEU A 616 -15.53 17.80 -30.09
CA LEU A 616 -15.68 16.73 -29.09
C LEU A 616 -14.27 16.20 -28.77
N GLN A 617 -13.81 16.42 -27.54
CA GLN A 617 -12.54 15.91 -27.03
C GLN A 617 -12.83 14.72 -26.11
N ARG A 618 -12.27 13.55 -26.43
CA ARG A 618 -12.21 12.41 -25.51
C ARG A 618 -10.77 12.32 -25.01
N LEU A 619 -10.60 12.52 -23.70
CA LEU A 619 -9.34 12.30 -23.01
C LEU A 619 -9.33 10.86 -22.50
N GLU A 620 -8.27 10.11 -22.77
CA GLU A 620 -8.02 8.82 -22.12
C GLU A 620 -6.59 8.87 -21.58
N GLU A 621 -6.44 8.63 -20.29
CA GLU A 621 -5.13 8.47 -19.66
C GLU A 621 -4.86 6.98 -19.43
N GLY A 622 -3.67 6.53 -19.82
CA GLY A 622 -3.22 5.16 -19.58
C GLY A 622 -1.82 5.16 -18.96
N LYS A 623 -1.66 4.43 -17.85
CA LYS A 623 -0.34 4.16 -17.25
C LYS A 623 0.27 2.90 -17.89
N LEU A 624 1.56 2.97 -18.21
CA LEU A 624 2.40 1.90 -18.77
C LEU A 624 3.67 1.79 -17.91
N PHE A 625 4.35 0.64 -17.95
CA PHE A 625 5.54 0.41 -17.13
C PHE A 625 6.77 0.16 -18.00
N ALA A 626 7.88 0.85 -17.71
CA ALA A 626 9.13 0.64 -18.42
C ALA A 626 9.78 -0.70 -18.03
N LYS A 627 10.50 -1.31 -18.98
CA LYS A 627 11.35 -2.48 -18.69
C LYS A 627 12.69 -2.02 -18.13
N ARG A 628 13.24 -2.76 -17.17
CA ARG A 628 14.59 -2.51 -16.65
C ARG A 628 15.62 -2.65 -17.77
N PRO A 629 16.56 -1.69 -17.94
CA PRO A 629 17.74 -1.93 -18.76
C PRO A 629 18.54 -3.07 -18.13
N LYS A 630 19.13 -3.96 -18.97
CA LYS A 630 20.08 -4.97 -18.47
C LYS A 630 21.27 -4.22 -17.87
N GLN A 631 21.39 -4.19 -16.54
CA GLN A 631 22.64 -3.81 -15.89
C GLN A 631 23.70 -4.83 -16.32
N THR A 632 24.82 -4.33 -16.86
CA THR A 632 26.00 -5.13 -17.23
C THR A 632 26.86 -5.38 -16.01
#